data_AF-A0A7K2QGC6-F1
#
_entry.id   AF-A0A7K2QGC6-F1
#
_cell.length_a   1.000
_cell.length_b   1.000
_cell.length_c   1.000
_cell.angle_alpha   90.00
_cell.angle_beta   90.00
_cell.angle_gamma   90.00
#
_symmetry.space_group_name_H-M   'P 1'
#
loop_
_entity.id
_entity.type
_entity.pdbx_description
1 polymer ?
#
loop_
_entity_poly.entity_id
_entity_poly.type
_entity_poly.pdbx_seq_one_letter_code
_entity_poly.pdbx_strand_id
1 'polypeptide(L)'
;AQDDVKVRVDLHDRAQADRAGVPNGLLLTVQRTDARTGDAAPVSVELDYNAFKNAYGGSWGSRLRFTALPACALTTPERPECRNGTPVTTRNDARTGTLTATVDAPARGESAPAVGAFAKPRSQAPSSGRPMMLASAAGAAPMVLAAAPSADGANGTFKATSLSPTGTWQAGGSAGDFSWSYPLEIPASLGGPSPSLALGYSSAQIDGRTSASSQQTSWVGDG
;
A
#
# COMPACT_ATOMS: atom_id res chain seq x y z
N ALA A 1 -16.11 -13.22 -38.27
CA ALA A 1 -15.17 -12.21 -37.75
C ALA A 1 -15.45 -12.11 -36.26
N GLN A 2 -14.47 -12.37 -35.39
CA GLN A 2 -14.62 -12.03 -33.97
C GLN A 2 -14.74 -10.50 -33.91
N ASP A 3 -15.86 -9.97 -33.44
CA ASP A 3 -16.00 -8.53 -33.23
C ASP A 3 -15.04 -8.11 -32.11
N ASP A 4 -13.97 -7.41 -32.46
CA ASP A 4 -12.96 -6.95 -31.52
C ASP A 4 -13.55 -6.00 -30.46
N VAL A 5 -13.16 -6.22 -29.21
CA VAL A 5 -13.52 -5.34 -28.09
C VAL A 5 -12.77 -4.02 -28.25
N LYS A 6 -13.49 -2.92 -28.48
CA LYS A 6 -12.90 -1.57 -28.55
C LYS A 6 -12.91 -0.92 -27.17
N VAL A 7 -11.76 -0.48 -26.70
CA VAL A 7 -11.60 0.21 -25.41
C VAL A 7 -10.96 1.58 -25.58
N ARG A 8 -11.37 2.52 -24.72
CA ARG A 8 -10.65 3.75 -24.44
C ARG A 8 -9.93 3.57 -23.10
N VAL A 9 -8.66 3.97 -23.07
CA VAL A 9 -7.87 4.02 -21.86
C VAL A 9 -7.46 5.47 -21.62
N ASP A 10 -7.83 6.03 -20.48
CA ASP A 10 -7.43 7.38 -20.10
C ASP A 10 -6.53 7.31 -18.84
N LEU A 11 -5.37 7.95 -18.90
CA LEU A 11 -4.46 8.10 -17.76
C LEU A 11 -4.76 9.42 -17.05
N HIS A 12 -5.04 9.35 -15.75
CA HIS A 12 -5.30 10.52 -14.93
C HIS A 12 -4.00 11.18 -14.44
N ASP A 13 -4.07 12.48 -14.17
CA ASP A 13 -2.93 13.21 -13.63
C ASP A 13 -2.57 12.79 -12.19
N ARG A 14 -1.40 13.26 -11.74
CA ARG A 14 -0.88 12.94 -10.42
C ARG A 14 -1.79 13.43 -9.28
N ALA A 15 -2.39 14.60 -9.41
CA ALA A 15 -3.24 15.18 -8.37
C ALA A 15 -4.55 14.40 -8.21
N GLN A 16 -5.09 13.85 -9.30
CA GLN A 16 -6.20 12.91 -9.30
C GLN A 16 -5.80 11.58 -8.64
N ALA A 17 -4.64 11.01 -9.00
CA ALA A 17 -4.13 9.79 -8.39
C ALA A 17 -3.90 9.93 -6.87
N ASP A 18 -3.28 11.03 -6.43
CA ASP A 18 -3.05 11.33 -5.02
C ASP A 18 -4.37 11.46 -4.25
N ARG A 19 -5.37 12.17 -4.81
CA ARG A 19 -6.70 12.29 -4.20
C ARG A 19 -7.42 10.94 -4.11
N ALA A 20 -7.30 10.09 -5.14
CA ALA A 20 -7.87 8.74 -5.17
C ALA A 20 -7.18 7.76 -4.20
N GLY A 21 -6.16 8.19 -3.44
CA GLY A 21 -5.44 7.34 -2.50
C GLY A 21 -4.37 6.48 -3.15
N VAL A 22 -3.86 6.88 -4.32
CA VAL A 22 -2.82 6.18 -5.09
C VAL A 22 -1.54 7.04 -5.17
N PRO A 23 -0.93 7.42 -4.03
CA PRO A 23 0.24 8.27 -4.06
C PRO A 23 1.41 7.55 -4.72
N ASN A 24 2.16 8.27 -5.56
CA ASN A 24 3.31 7.72 -6.30
C ASN A 24 2.96 6.51 -7.19
N GLY A 25 1.70 6.36 -7.59
CA GLY A 25 1.24 5.39 -8.57
C GLY A 25 0.64 6.05 -9.80
N LEU A 26 0.04 5.23 -10.64
CA LEU A 26 -0.70 5.67 -11.82
C LEU A 26 -2.17 5.29 -11.66
N LEU A 27 -3.06 6.19 -12.06
CA LEU A 27 -4.50 5.98 -12.06
C LEU A 27 -5.00 6.02 -13.49
N LEU A 28 -5.64 4.96 -13.94
CA LEU A 28 -6.12 4.83 -15.31
C LEU A 28 -7.55 4.30 -15.34
N THR A 29 -8.30 4.73 -16.34
CA THR A 29 -9.65 4.23 -16.61
C THR A 29 -9.66 3.40 -17.88
N VAL A 30 -10.42 2.31 -17.85
CA VAL A 30 -10.66 1.44 -19.01
C VAL A 30 -12.15 1.43 -19.28
N GLN A 31 -12.54 1.95 -20.43
CA GLN A 31 -13.94 2.07 -20.85
C GLN A 31 -14.15 1.36 -22.17
N ARG A 32 -15.09 0.42 -22.22
CA ARG A 32 -15.57 -0.15 -23.48
C ARG A 32 -16.28 0.91 -24.32
N THR A 33 -15.93 0.97 -25.59
CA THR A 33 -16.46 1.91 -26.61
C THR A 33 -17.13 1.19 -27.77
N ASP A 34 -17.08 -0.14 -27.80
CA ASP A 34 -17.82 -0.99 -28.72
C ASP A 34 -19.33 -0.91 -28.47
N ALA A 35 -20.12 -1.19 -29.51
CA ALA A 35 -21.59 -1.20 -29.44
C ALA A 35 -22.15 -2.54 -28.91
N ARG A 36 -21.28 -3.46 -28.46
CA ARG A 36 -21.71 -4.75 -27.91
C ARG A 36 -22.40 -4.52 -26.56
N THR A 37 -23.66 -4.92 -26.50
CA THR A 37 -24.47 -5.02 -25.29
C THR A 37 -24.36 -6.43 -24.71
N GLY A 38 -24.32 -6.59 -23.39
CA GLY A 38 -24.21 -7.90 -22.73
C GLY A 38 -23.09 -7.94 -21.69
N ASP A 39 -22.62 -9.14 -21.35
CA ASP A 39 -21.66 -9.36 -20.26
C ASP A 39 -20.33 -8.60 -20.42
N ALA A 40 -19.61 -8.48 -19.30
CA ALA A 40 -18.25 -7.97 -19.28
C ALA A 40 -17.35 -8.80 -20.21
N ALA A 41 -16.35 -8.14 -20.80
CA ALA A 41 -15.44 -8.80 -21.73
C ALA A 41 -14.00 -8.72 -21.20
N PRO A 42 -13.22 -9.81 -21.26
CA PRO A 42 -11.83 -9.78 -20.82
C PRO A 42 -11.00 -8.89 -21.74
N VAL A 43 -10.23 -8.00 -21.14
CA VAL A 43 -9.31 -7.06 -21.80
C VAL A 43 -7.95 -7.18 -21.13
N SER A 44 -6.91 -7.39 -21.93
CA SER A 44 -5.53 -7.34 -21.45
C SER A 44 -5.07 -5.88 -21.38
N VAL A 45 -4.67 -5.44 -20.21
CA VAL A 45 -4.07 -4.12 -19.96
C VAL A 45 -2.59 -4.31 -19.72
N GLU A 46 -1.77 -3.64 -20.53
CA GLU A 46 -0.32 -3.62 -20.40
C GLU A 46 0.16 -2.20 -20.14
N LEU A 47 1.00 -2.06 -19.12
CA LEU A 47 1.69 -0.83 -18.77
C LEU A 47 3.20 -1.07 -18.96
N ASP A 48 3.76 -0.45 -19.99
CA ASP A 48 5.21 -0.26 -20.12
C ASP A 48 5.63 0.91 -19.22
N TYR A 49 6.39 0.60 -18.18
CA TYR A 49 6.92 1.57 -17.25
C TYR A 49 8.45 1.75 -17.37
N ASN A 50 9.08 1.20 -18.42
CA ASN A 50 10.52 1.17 -18.55
C ASN A 50 11.15 2.58 -18.56
N ALA A 51 10.47 3.55 -19.17
CA ALA A 51 10.91 4.96 -19.23
C ALA A 51 10.95 5.65 -17.85
N PHE A 52 10.18 5.17 -16.87
CA PHE A 52 10.06 5.78 -15.54
C PHE A 52 10.21 4.79 -14.39
N LYS A 53 10.78 3.60 -14.65
CA LYS A 53 10.92 2.51 -13.67
C LYS A 53 11.66 2.88 -12.38
N ASN A 54 12.47 3.94 -12.44
CA ASN A 54 13.31 4.44 -11.35
C ASN A 54 12.82 5.77 -10.74
N ALA A 55 11.64 6.28 -11.14
CA ALA A 55 11.19 7.62 -10.77
C ALA A 55 11.04 7.86 -9.26
N TYR A 56 10.84 6.81 -8.47
CA TYR A 56 10.61 6.89 -7.02
C TYR A 56 11.65 6.15 -6.16
N GLY A 57 12.68 5.57 -6.78
CA GLY A 57 13.69 4.76 -6.07
C GLY A 57 13.14 3.49 -5.41
N GLY A 58 13.95 2.83 -4.57
CA GLY A 58 13.55 1.67 -3.78
C GLY A 58 12.93 0.53 -4.59
N SER A 59 13.43 0.28 -5.80
CA SER A 59 12.89 -0.72 -6.74
C SER A 59 11.39 -0.57 -7.02
N TRP A 60 10.87 0.65 -7.02
CA TRP A 60 9.46 0.99 -7.24
C TRP A 60 8.79 0.19 -8.37
N GLY A 61 9.37 0.18 -9.58
CA GLY A 61 8.80 -0.53 -10.73
C GLY A 61 8.59 -2.03 -10.50
N SER A 62 9.54 -2.68 -9.81
CA SER A 62 9.47 -4.12 -9.50
C SER A 62 8.34 -4.51 -8.54
N ARG A 63 7.78 -3.53 -7.85
CA ARG A 63 6.73 -3.69 -6.83
C ARG A 63 5.35 -3.36 -7.36
N LEU A 64 5.24 -2.86 -8.59
CA LEU A 64 3.96 -2.46 -9.17
C LEU A 64 2.99 -3.64 -9.22
N ARG A 65 1.74 -3.34 -8.88
CA ARG A 65 0.55 -4.21 -8.94
C ARG A 65 -0.64 -3.39 -9.42
N PHE A 66 -1.56 -4.04 -10.14
CA PHE A 66 -2.86 -3.43 -10.42
C PHE A 66 -3.85 -3.70 -9.28
N THR A 67 -4.62 -2.67 -8.94
CA THR A 67 -5.76 -2.73 -8.03
C THR A 67 -6.95 -2.08 -8.71
N ALA A 68 -8.09 -2.77 -8.76
CA ALA A 68 -9.33 -2.20 -9.26
C ALA A 68 -9.97 -1.35 -8.18
N LEU A 69 -10.23 -0.08 -8.48
CA LEU A 69 -10.89 0.85 -7.56
C LEU A 69 -12.38 1.01 -7.94
N PRO A 70 -13.25 1.29 -6.96
CA PRO A 70 -14.61 1.71 -7.26
C PRO A 70 -14.62 3.00 -8.08
N ALA A 71 -15.61 3.18 -8.97
CA ALA A 71 -15.74 4.39 -9.78
C ALA A 71 -15.82 5.69 -8.95
N CYS A 72 -16.28 5.60 -7.70
CA CYS A 72 -16.33 6.74 -6.79
C CYS A 72 -14.95 7.24 -6.35
N ALA A 73 -13.87 6.49 -6.58
CA ALA A 73 -12.50 6.98 -6.38
C ALA A 73 -12.16 8.20 -7.24
N LEU A 74 -12.86 8.40 -8.37
CA LEU A 74 -12.66 9.57 -9.25
C LEU A 74 -13.47 10.80 -8.84
N THR A 75 -14.50 10.64 -8.01
CA THR A 75 -15.49 11.69 -7.74
C THR A 75 -15.60 12.04 -6.26
N THR A 76 -15.61 11.04 -5.38
CA THR A 76 -15.71 11.20 -3.93
C THR A 76 -14.67 10.36 -3.18
N PRO A 77 -13.37 10.54 -3.44
CA PRO A 77 -12.33 9.69 -2.87
C PRO A 77 -12.10 9.87 -1.35
N GLU A 78 -12.67 10.90 -0.74
CA GLU A 78 -12.67 11.14 0.70
C GLU A 78 -13.47 10.08 1.48
N ARG A 79 -14.36 9.35 0.81
CA ARG A 79 -15.12 8.25 1.41
C ARG A 79 -14.25 6.98 1.53
N PRO A 80 -14.14 6.35 2.71
CA PRO A 80 -13.33 5.15 2.92
C PRO A 80 -13.62 4.01 1.94
N GLU A 81 -14.90 3.79 1.61
CA GLU A 81 -15.36 2.79 0.66
C GLU A 81 -14.83 3.00 -0.76
N CYS A 82 -14.53 4.25 -1.15
CA CYS A 82 -13.96 4.56 -2.47
C CYS A 82 -12.46 4.30 -2.54
N ARG A 83 -11.81 4.09 -1.40
CA ARG A 83 -10.39 3.71 -1.31
C ARG A 83 -10.19 2.20 -1.19
N ASN A 84 -11.27 1.44 -0.99
CA ASN A 84 -11.19 0.00 -0.86
C ASN A 84 -11.11 -0.64 -2.25
N GLY A 85 -9.88 -0.87 -2.71
CA GLY A 85 -9.62 -1.51 -3.99
C GLY A 85 -9.57 -3.03 -3.89
N THR A 86 -9.94 -3.70 -4.98
CA THR A 86 -9.76 -5.15 -5.11
C THR A 86 -8.44 -5.44 -5.86
N PRO A 87 -7.52 -6.23 -5.29
CA PRO A 87 -6.31 -6.63 -5.98
C PRO A 87 -6.62 -7.33 -7.30
N VAL A 88 -5.90 -6.95 -8.37
CA VAL A 88 -5.99 -7.60 -9.68
C VAL A 88 -4.79 -8.52 -9.85
N THR A 89 -5.04 -9.75 -10.30
CA THR A 89 -3.98 -10.69 -10.65
C THR A 89 -3.10 -10.07 -11.73
N THR A 90 -1.86 -9.76 -11.35
CA THR A 90 -0.94 -8.99 -12.17
C THR A 90 0.35 -9.76 -12.39
N ARG A 91 0.85 -9.77 -13.63
CA ARG A 91 2.20 -10.22 -13.97
C ARG A 91 3.10 -9.00 -14.14
N ASN A 92 4.19 -8.93 -13.36
CA ASN A 92 5.17 -7.85 -13.47
C ASN A 92 6.52 -8.41 -13.92
N ASP A 93 6.98 -8.04 -15.12
CA ASP A 93 8.33 -8.29 -15.59
C ASP A 93 9.21 -7.07 -15.27
N ALA A 94 9.90 -7.14 -14.12
CA ALA A 94 10.79 -6.08 -13.64
C ALA A 94 12.03 -5.86 -14.51
N ARG A 95 12.39 -6.83 -15.36
CA ARG A 95 13.56 -6.74 -16.24
C ARG A 95 13.22 -5.93 -17.49
N THR A 96 12.08 -6.20 -18.11
CA THR A 96 11.63 -5.46 -19.31
C THR A 96 10.85 -4.20 -18.95
N GLY A 97 10.33 -4.09 -17.73
CA GLY A 97 9.58 -2.94 -17.27
C GLY A 97 8.11 -3.00 -17.70
N THR A 98 7.49 -4.17 -17.62
CA THR A 98 6.14 -4.41 -18.16
C THR A 98 5.21 -4.98 -17.09
N LEU A 99 4.07 -4.32 -16.89
CA LEU A 99 3.02 -4.74 -15.97
C LEU A 99 1.77 -5.13 -16.75
N THR A 100 1.34 -6.39 -16.64
CA THR A 100 0.21 -6.92 -17.43
C THR A 100 -0.86 -7.51 -16.52
N ALA A 101 -2.12 -7.23 -16.81
CA ALA A 101 -3.26 -7.88 -16.17
C ALA A 101 -4.42 -8.06 -17.16
N THR A 102 -5.20 -9.12 -16.97
CA THR A 102 -6.47 -9.30 -17.68
C THR A 102 -7.59 -8.87 -16.75
N VAL A 103 -8.45 -7.99 -17.23
CA VAL A 103 -9.59 -7.45 -16.47
C VAL A 103 -10.89 -7.55 -17.27
N ASP A 104 -12.00 -7.78 -16.60
CA ASP A 104 -13.30 -7.84 -17.23
C ASP A 104 -13.88 -6.43 -17.37
N ALA A 105 -13.80 -5.88 -18.57
CA ALA A 105 -14.32 -4.54 -18.85
C ALA A 105 -15.85 -4.59 -19.02
N PRO A 106 -16.63 -3.85 -18.22
CA PRO A 106 -18.09 -3.86 -18.27
C PRO A 106 -18.59 -3.28 -19.59
N ALA A 107 -19.72 -3.80 -20.07
CA ALA A 107 -20.36 -3.25 -21.27
C ALA A 107 -20.90 -1.85 -21.02
N ARG A 108 -21.07 -1.10 -22.12
CA ARG A 108 -21.60 0.26 -22.08
C ARG A 108 -23.05 0.25 -21.55
N GLY A 109 -23.28 0.88 -20.41
CA GLY A 109 -24.58 0.93 -19.73
C GLY A 109 -24.69 0.08 -18.46
N GLU A 110 -23.66 -0.70 -18.12
CA GLU A 110 -23.61 -1.48 -16.88
C GLU A 110 -22.49 -0.96 -15.97
N SER A 111 -22.82 -0.71 -14.71
CA SER A 111 -21.84 -0.37 -13.67
C SER A 111 -20.99 -1.60 -13.38
N ALA A 112 -19.67 -1.47 -13.34
CA ALA A 112 -18.76 -2.58 -13.04
C ALA A 112 -19.22 -3.35 -11.78
N PRO A 113 -19.44 -4.67 -11.84
CA PRO A 113 -19.77 -5.43 -10.65
C PRO A 113 -18.54 -5.47 -9.73
N ALA A 114 -18.78 -5.38 -8.42
CA ALA A 114 -17.77 -5.76 -7.44
C ALA A 114 -17.42 -7.23 -7.69
N VAL A 115 -16.16 -7.52 -7.99
CA VAL A 115 -15.69 -8.86 -8.30
C VAL A 115 -15.87 -9.80 -7.09
N GLY A 116 -16.86 -10.69 -7.19
CA GLY A 116 -16.88 -12.05 -6.62
C GLY A 116 -17.06 -12.24 -5.11
N ALA A 117 -18.30 -12.19 -4.62
CA ALA A 117 -18.74 -12.99 -3.47
C ALA A 117 -19.95 -13.83 -3.89
N PHE A 118 -19.83 -15.17 -3.82
CA PHE A 118 -20.90 -16.11 -4.17
C PHE A 118 -22.10 -15.95 -3.24
N ALA A 119 -23.17 -15.31 -3.71
CA ALA A 119 -24.48 -15.31 -3.05
C ALA A 119 -25.53 -15.94 -3.97
N LYS A 120 -26.22 -16.97 -3.46
CA LYS A 120 -27.29 -17.71 -4.15
C LYS A 120 -28.46 -16.76 -4.51
N PRO A 121 -29.07 -16.86 -5.70
CA PRO A 121 -30.20 -16.02 -6.06
C PRO A 121 -31.46 -16.47 -5.30
N ARG A 122 -32.11 -15.53 -4.61
CA ARG A 122 -33.48 -15.69 -4.09
C ARG A 122 -34.43 -14.95 -5.03
N SER A 123 -35.27 -15.70 -5.72
CA SER A 123 -36.29 -15.19 -6.63
C SER A 123 -37.39 -14.46 -5.87
N GLN A 124 -37.74 -13.22 -6.25
CA GLN A 124 -39.06 -12.63 -6.00
C GLN A 124 -39.55 -11.81 -7.20
N ALA A 125 -40.86 -11.97 -7.45
CA ALA A 125 -41.66 -11.63 -8.63
C ALA A 125 -42.08 -10.13 -8.69
N PRO A 126 -42.73 -9.66 -9.77
CA PRO A 126 -42.79 -8.24 -10.13
C PRO A 126 -44.00 -7.51 -9.53
N SER A 127 -43.84 -6.22 -9.22
CA SER A 127 -44.96 -5.30 -9.07
C SER A 127 -44.83 -4.13 -10.05
N SER A 128 -45.94 -3.90 -10.74
CA SER A 128 -46.19 -2.95 -11.80
C SER A 128 -46.28 -1.51 -11.27
N GLY A 129 -45.47 -0.63 -11.85
CA GLY A 129 -45.61 0.83 -11.73
C GLY A 129 -44.42 1.55 -12.39
N ARG A 130 -44.57 2.00 -13.64
CA ARG A 130 -43.54 2.79 -14.33
C ARG A 130 -43.79 4.29 -14.09
N PRO A 131 -42.93 5.02 -13.36
CA PRO A 131 -42.70 6.41 -13.66
C PRO A 131 -41.73 6.50 -14.86
N MET A 132 -42.06 7.36 -15.82
CA MET A 132 -41.20 7.71 -16.95
C MET A 132 -40.05 8.59 -16.43
N MET A 133 -38.96 7.97 -15.99
CA MET A 133 -37.70 8.69 -15.81
C MET A 133 -37.07 8.93 -17.18
N LEU A 134 -36.72 10.18 -17.47
CA LEU A 134 -35.76 10.51 -18.52
C LEU A 134 -34.48 9.76 -18.16
N ALA A 135 -34.21 8.66 -18.87
CA ALA A 135 -32.94 7.98 -18.79
C ALA A 135 -31.89 8.95 -19.34
N SER A 136 -31.21 9.68 -18.44
CA SER A 136 -29.85 10.11 -18.72
C SER A 136 -29.13 8.88 -19.24
N ALA A 137 -28.58 8.96 -20.44
CA ALA A 137 -27.65 7.97 -20.94
C ALA A 137 -26.45 7.99 -19.98
N ALA A 138 -26.56 7.24 -18.88
CA ALA A 138 -25.46 6.94 -18.01
C ALA A 138 -24.46 6.22 -18.89
N GLY A 139 -23.45 6.96 -19.35
CA GLY A 139 -22.25 6.33 -19.85
C GLY A 139 -21.83 5.32 -18.80
N ALA A 140 -21.53 4.08 -19.21
CA ALA A 140 -20.97 3.09 -18.30
C ALA A 140 -19.91 3.76 -17.43
N ALA A 141 -19.95 3.49 -16.13
CA ALA A 141 -18.89 3.92 -15.26
C ALA A 141 -17.61 3.20 -15.70
N PRO A 142 -16.54 3.92 -16.03
CA PRO A 142 -15.30 3.28 -16.45
C PRO A 142 -14.76 2.40 -15.34
N MET A 143 -14.13 1.29 -15.71
CA MET A 143 -13.33 0.53 -14.76
C MET A 143 -12.13 1.38 -14.36
N VAL A 144 -11.93 1.58 -13.06
CA VAL A 144 -10.80 2.35 -12.53
C VAL A 144 -9.73 1.37 -12.07
N LEU A 145 -8.50 1.55 -12.56
CA LEU A 145 -7.33 0.76 -12.21
C LEU A 145 -6.26 1.68 -11.62
N ALA A 146 -5.62 1.19 -10.56
CA ALA A 146 -4.46 1.81 -9.94
C ALA A 146 -3.25 0.90 -10.12
N ALA A 147 -2.16 1.43 -10.68
CA ALA A 147 -0.85 0.77 -10.69
C ALA A 147 0.02 1.41 -9.62
N ALA A 148 0.24 0.69 -8.51
CA ALA A 148 0.97 1.20 -7.35
C ALA A 148 1.96 0.17 -6.79
N PRO A 149 3.04 0.61 -6.13
CA PRO A 149 4.01 -0.30 -5.53
C PRO A 149 3.42 -0.99 -4.28
N SER A 150 3.59 -2.31 -4.18
CA SER A 150 3.33 -3.09 -2.97
C SER A 150 4.51 -3.02 -1.99
N ALA A 151 4.35 -3.63 -0.81
CA ALA A 151 5.40 -3.80 0.20
C ALA A 151 6.50 -4.80 -0.21
N ASP A 152 6.39 -5.42 -1.38
CA ASP A 152 7.29 -6.45 -1.90
C ASP A 152 7.29 -6.43 -3.43
N GLY A 153 8.33 -7.01 -4.02
CA GLY A 153 8.47 -7.15 -5.46
C GLY A 153 9.58 -8.14 -5.82
N ALA A 154 9.88 -8.25 -7.11
CA ALA A 154 10.93 -9.15 -7.61
C ALA A 154 12.30 -8.88 -6.97
N ASN A 155 12.53 -7.65 -6.50
CA ASN A 155 13.79 -7.20 -5.93
C ASN A 155 13.81 -7.21 -4.38
N GLY A 156 12.86 -7.89 -3.72
CA GLY A 156 12.85 -8.09 -2.27
C GLY A 156 11.63 -7.52 -1.54
N THR A 157 11.71 -7.52 -0.20
CA THR A 157 10.67 -6.97 0.70
C THR A 157 11.06 -5.58 1.19
N PHE A 158 10.06 -4.71 1.28
CA PHE A 158 10.14 -3.32 1.69
C PHE A 158 9.25 -3.06 2.91
N LYS A 159 8.88 -4.12 3.62
CA LYS A 159 8.20 -4.04 4.91
C LYS A 159 9.14 -3.42 5.94
N ALA A 160 8.58 -2.69 6.89
CA ALA A 160 9.34 -2.18 8.03
C ALA A 160 10.04 -3.34 8.75
N THR A 161 11.34 -3.20 9.01
CA THR A 161 12.07 -4.13 9.86
C THR A 161 11.46 -4.10 11.25
N SER A 162 11.20 -5.27 11.84
CA SER A 162 10.77 -5.32 13.24
C SER A 162 11.88 -4.77 14.12
N LEU A 163 11.57 -3.77 14.95
CA LEU A 163 12.46 -3.34 16.01
C LEU A 163 12.45 -4.42 17.10
N SER A 164 13.55 -5.16 17.24
CA SER A 164 13.79 -5.90 18.48
C SER A 164 14.16 -4.88 19.56
N PRO A 165 13.47 -4.81 20.72
CA PRO A 165 13.87 -3.94 21.81
C PRO A 165 15.28 -4.33 22.26
N THR A 166 16.26 -3.47 21.99
CA THR A 166 17.66 -3.76 22.30
C THR A 166 18.05 -3.33 23.71
N GLY A 167 17.21 -2.60 24.44
CA GLY A 167 17.46 -2.18 25.82
C GLY A 167 16.18 -2.12 26.64
N THR A 168 16.33 -2.15 27.96
CA THR A 168 15.21 -2.03 28.90
C THR A 168 15.31 -0.72 29.67
N TRP A 169 14.17 -0.05 29.81
CA TRP A 169 14.01 1.15 30.64
C TRP A 169 13.24 0.76 31.89
N GLN A 170 13.73 1.17 33.05
CA GLN A 170 13.02 1.08 34.32
C GLN A 170 12.85 2.49 34.91
N ALA A 171 11.65 2.78 35.39
CA ALA A 171 11.31 4.03 36.06
C ALA A 171 10.57 3.74 37.37
N GLY A 172 10.88 4.48 38.44
CA GLY A 172 10.01 4.54 39.63
C GLY A 172 10.28 3.48 40.71
N GLY A 173 11.52 3.07 40.93
CA GLY A 173 11.91 2.44 42.20
C GLY A 173 11.73 3.41 43.39
N SER A 174 11.88 2.94 44.63
CA SER A 174 11.74 3.78 45.84
C SER A 174 12.67 5.00 45.88
N ALA A 175 13.66 5.05 44.99
CA ALA A 175 14.62 6.15 44.83
C ALA A 175 14.24 7.18 43.74
N GLY A 176 13.20 6.95 42.93
CA GLY A 176 12.70 7.90 41.93
C GLY A 176 13.57 8.09 40.68
N ASP A 177 14.60 7.26 40.47
CA ASP A 177 15.51 7.37 39.34
C ASP A 177 15.01 6.66 38.06
N PHE A 178 15.53 7.10 36.92
CA PHE A 178 15.39 6.45 35.63
C PHE A 178 16.67 5.69 35.30
N SER A 179 16.54 4.39 35.06
CA SER A 179 17.66 3.54 34.66
C SER A 179 17.46 2.91 33.30
N TRP A 180 18.57 2.76 32.58
CA TRP A 180 18.64 2.07 31.29
C TRP A 180 19.81 1.10 31.28
N SER A 181 19.61 -0.05 30.65
CA SER A 181 20.65 -1.07 30.48
C SER A 181 20.66 -1.63 29.06
N TYR A 182 21.86 -1.74 28.50
CA TYR A 182 22.15 -2.33 27.20
C TYR A 182 23.26 -3.38 27.32
N PRO A 183 22.96 -4.68 27.15
CA PRO A 183 23.99 -5.72 27.16
C PRO A 183 24.85 -5.65 25.92
N LEU A 184 26.17 -5.78 26.10
CA LEU A 184 27.13 -5.88 25.00
C LEU A 184 27.40 -7.36 24.72
N GLU A 185 27.01 -7.81 23.52
CA GLU A 185 27.37 -9.15 23.07
C GLU A 185 28.87 -9.19 22.75
N ILE A 186 29.59 -10.08 23.45
CA ILE A 186 30.99 -10.36 23.16
C ILE A 186 31.14 -11.80 22.64
N PRO A 187 32.17 -12.05 21.82
CA PRO A 187 32.47 -13.41 21.37
C PRO A 187 32.73 -14.35 22.55
N ALA A 188 32.26 -15.60 22.43
CA ALA A 188 32.54 -16.64 23.42
C ALA A 188 34.05 -16.86 23.56
N SER A 189 34.55 -16.93 24.79
CA SER A 189 35.97 -17.20 25.04
C SER A 189 36.32 -18.66 24.69
N LEU A 190 37.54 -18.90 24.20
CA LEU A 190 38.01 -20.23 23.77
C LEU A 190 38.39 -21.18 24.93
N GLY A 191 38.09 -20.84 26.19
CA GLY A 191 38.45 -21.71 27.32
C GLY A 191 38.41 -21.10 28.72
N GLY A 192 37.63 -20.04 28.95
CA GLY A 192 37.54 -19.40 30.26
C GLY A 192 36.21 -18.69 30.53
N PRO A 193 36.04 -18.06 31.71
CA PRO A 193 34.86 -17.23 31.99
C PRO A 193 34.81 -16.06 31.00
N SER A 194 33.64 -15.84 30.38
CA SER A 194 33.43 -14.68 29.50
C SER A 194 32.95 -13.49 30.35
N PRO A 195 33.52 -12.29 30.19
CA PRO A 195 33.06 -11.13 30.94
C PRO A 195 31.65 -10.73 30.48
N SER A 196 30.74 -10.47 31.41
CA SER A 196 29.47 -9.83 31.07
C SER A 196 29.67 -8.33 31.02
N LEU A 197 29.56 -7.73 29.83
CA LEU A 197 29.62 -6.29 29.63
C LEU A 197 28.22 -5.73 29.38
N ALA A 198 27.91 -4.58 29.96
CA ALA A 198 26.70 -3.83 29.69
C ALA A 198 26.99 -2.33 29.81
N LEU A 199 26.29 -1.51 29.03
CA LEU A 199 26.18 -0.08 29.25
C LEU A 199 24.98 0.17 30.17
N GLY A 200 25.21 0.85 31.29
CA GLY A 200 24.16 1.27 32.22
C GLY A 200 24.12 2.79 32.30
N TYR A 201 22.92 3.34 32.49
CA TYR A 201 22.67 4.75 32.79
C TYR A 201 21.74 4.83 34.00
N SER A 202 22.00 5.77 34.93
CA SER A 202 21.06 6.15 35.99
C SER A 202 20.98 7.66 36.15
N SER A 203 19.77 8.21 36.15
CA SER A 203 19.56 9.65 36.38
C SER A 203 20.01 10.09 37.77
N ALA A 204 20.05 9.20 38.77
CA ALA A 204 20.50 9.50 40.13
C ALA A 204 21.97 9.88 40.22
N GLN A 205 22.81 9.49 39.25
CA GLN A 205 24.21 9.91 39.22
C GLN A 205 24.39 11.38 38.84
N ILE A 206 23.34 12.00 38.26
CA ILE A 206 23.30 13.41 37.87
C ILE A 206 22.49 14.24 38.86
N ASP A 207 21.48 13.63 39.49
CA ASP A 207 20.68 14.29 40.50
C ASP A 207 21.51 14.55 41.78
N GLY A 208 21.61 15.82 42.19
CA GLY A 208 22.45 16.26 43.32
C GLY A 208 23.84 16.82 42.96
N ARG A 209 24.21 16.90 41.67
CA ARG A 209 25.45 17.58 41.25
C ARG A 209 25.32 19.10 41.42
N THR A 210 26.29 19.73 42.10
CA THR A 210 26.38 21.20 42.26
C THR A 210 27.69 21.71 41.64
N SER A 211 27.79 23.01 41.35
CA SER A 211 28.99 23.63 40.78
C SER A 211 30.26 23.51 41.64
N ALA A 212 30.15 22.96 42.86
CA ALA A 212 31.23 22.79 43.82
C ALA A 212 31.88 21.38 43.79
N SER A 213 31.32 20.40 43.07
CA SER A 213 31.95 19.08 42.92
C SER A 213 32.74 18.98 41.63
N SER A 214 34.06 18.72 41.72
CA SER A 214 34.87 18.35 40.55
C SER A 214 34.49 16.93 40.13
N GLN A 215 33.78 16.81 39.01
CA GLN A 215 33.43 15.51 38.46
C GLN A 215 33.98 15.40 37.05
N GLN A 216 34.96 14.52 36.90
CA GLN A 216 35.36 14.07 35.58
C GLN A 216 34.27 13.12 35.10
N THR A 217 33.60 13.53 34.03
CA THR A 217 32.67 12.66 33.29
C THR A 217 33.38 11.37 32.92
N SER A 218 32.66 10.25 32.96
CA SER A 218 33.22 9.00 32.48
C SER A 218 33.55 9.13 30.98
N TRP A 219 34.37 8.22 30.46
CA TRP A 219 34.65 8.18 29.04
C TRP A 219 33.40 7.89 28.18
N VAL A 220 32.30 7.38 28.77
CA VAL A 220 31.02 7.11 28.08
C VAL A 220 29.97 8.21 28.27
N GLY A 221 30.31 9.30 28.95
CA GLY A 221 29.38 10.37 29.28
C GLY A 221 28.89 10.34 30.73
N ASP A 222 27.85 11.12 30.97
CA ASP A 222 27.28 11.38 32.29
C ASP A 222 26.02 10.55 32.52
N GLY A 223 25.96 9.86 33.67
CA GLY A 223 24.79 9.10 34.14
C GLY A 223 24.96 7.60 34.08
#